data_AF-A0A2T2U0E6-F1
#
_entry.id   AF-A0A2T2U0E6-F1
#
_cell.length_a   1.000
_cell.length_b   1.000
_cell.length_c   1.000
_cell.angle_alpha   90.00
_cell.angle_beta   90.00
_cell.angle_gamma   90.00
#
_symmetry.space_group_name_H-M   'P 1'
#
loop_
_entity.id
_entity.type
_entity.pdbx_description
1 polymer ?
#
loop_
_entity_poly.entity_id
_entity_poly.type
_entity_poly.pdbx_seq_one_letter_code
_entity_poly.pdbx_strand_id
1 'polypeptide(L)'
;MSQNAILPIAIWAAIALAGLSVLGMGIFGLRSLMYGKVEPLSIVIIAIPGILIAILGASMETWVQAGIYTLVVMFGLALLALVLTGIRKLFI
;
A
#
# COMPACT_ATOMS: atom_id res chain seq x y z
N MET A 1 -0.51 14.96 36.45
CA MET A 1 -0.39 14.09 35.27
C MET A 1 0.09 14.98 34.12
N SER A 2 1.39 14.96 33.81
CA SER A 2 1.93 15.76 32.69
C SER A 2 1.37 15.20 31.39
N GLN A 3 0.45 15.94 30.78
CA GLN A 3 -0.06 15.63 29.46
C GLN A 3 1.11 15.79 28.48
N ASN A 4 1.66 14.67 28.01
CA ASN A 4 2.80 14.63 27.10
C ASN A 4 2.40 15.25 25.75
N ALA A 5 2.46 16.57 25.65
CA ALA A 5 2.07 17.37 24.48
C ALA A 5 2.83 16.97 23.19
N ILE A 6 3.97 16.30 23.34
CA ILE A 6 4.79 15.78 22.24
C ILE A 6 4.06 14.65 21.48
N LEU A 7 3.30 13.79 22.17
CA LEU A 7 2.65 12.63 21.58
C LEU A 7 1.65 13.01 20.46
N PRO A 8 0.66 13.91 20.68
CA PRO A 8 -0.29 14.27 19.63
C PRO A 8 0.38 14.97 18.44
N ILE A 9 1.41 15.80 18.68
CA ILE A 9 2.16 16.46 17.62
C ILE A 9 2.89 15.42 16.75
N ALA A 10 3.52 14.42 17.38
CA ALA A 10 4.21 13.34 16.67
C ALA A 10 3.25 12.51 15.81
N ILE A 11 2.04 12.22 16.30
CA ILE A 11 1.01 11.48 15.54
C ILE A 11 0.58 12.27 14.31
N TRP A 12 0.25 13.56 14.46
CA TRP A 12 -0.15 14.40 13.33
C TRP A 12 0.98 14.58 12.32
N ALA A 13 2.21 14.76 12.79
CA ALA A 13 3.38 14.84 11.92
C ALA A 13 3.59 13.53 11.13
N ALA A 14 3.48 12.38 11.78
CA ALA A 14 3.61 11.08 11.12
C ALA A 14 2.55 10.88 10.04
N ILE A 15 1.29 11.22 10.33
CA ILE A 15 0.19 11.12 9.35
C ILE A 15 0.43 12.08 8.17
N ALA A 16 0.80 13.34 8.44
CA ALA A 16 1.07 14.32 7.40
C ALA A 16 2.24 13.90 6.49
N LEU A 17 3.34 13.43 7.08
CA LEU A 17 4.50 12.96 6.33
C LEU A 17 4.17 11.70 5.52
N ALA A 18 3.41 10.76 6.10
CA ALA A 18 2.95 9.58 5.38
C ALA A 18 2.09 9.98 4.16
N GLY A 19 1.12 10.88 4.35
CA GLY A 19 0.30 11.40 3.27
C GLY A 19 1.12 12.11 2.17
N LEU A 20 2.05 12.99 2.57
CA LEU A 20 2.94 13.67 1.63
C LEU A 20 3.83 12.71 0.84
N SER A 21 4.31 11.64 1.48
CA SER A 21 5.13 10.63 0.80
C SER A 21 4.35 9.91 -0.31
N VAL A 22 3.11 9.49 -0.03
CA VAL A 22 2.23 8.83 -1.00
C VAL A 22 1.86 9.79 -2.12
N LEU A 23 1.53 11.04 -1.81
CA LEU A 23 1.24 12.06 -2.83
C LEU A 23 2.45 12.31 -3.74
N GLY A 24 3.64 12.44 -3.17
CA GLY A 24 4.88 12.60 -3.92
C GLY A 24 5.13 11.42 -4.84
N MET A 25 5.04 10.19 -4.32
CA MET A 25 5.20 8.97 -5.11
C MET A 25 4.18 8.88 -6.26
N GLY A 26 2.93 9.26 -6.00
CA GLY A 26 1.88 9.29 -7.03
C GLY A 26 2.20 10.28 -8.16
N ILE A 27 2.55 11.52 -7.82
CA ILE A 27 2.87 12.57 -8.80
C ILE A 27 4.09 12.18 -9.63
N PHE A 28 5.19 11.76 -8.99
CA PHE A 28 6.41 11.37 -9.70
C PHE A 28 6.23 10.06 -10.48
N GLY A 29 5.41 9.13 -9.99
CA GLY A 29 5.03 7.91 -10.69
C GLY A 29 4.25 8.18 -11.98
N LEU A 30 3.22 9.04 -11.92
CA LEU A 30 2.45 9.48 -13.09
C LEU A 30 3.34 10.17 -14.12
N ARG A 31 4.22 11.06 -13.67
CA ARG A 31 5.20 11.72 -14.55
C ARG A 31 6.12 10.71 -15.23
N SER A 32 6.56 9.68 -14.50
CA SER A 32 7.41 8.61 -15.04
C SER A 32 6.69 7.80 -16.13
N LEU A 33 5.41 7.49 -15.92
CA LEU A 33 4.55 6.82 -16.89
C LEU A 33 4.40 7.63 -18.19
N MET A 34 4.11 8.94 -18.06
CA MET A 34 3.94 9.83 -19.22
C MET A 34 5.20 9.92 -20.09
N TYR A 35 6.39 9.77 -19.48
CA TYR A 35 7.65 9.75 -20.22
C TYR A 35 8.05 8.35 -20.73
N GLY A 36 7.19 7.35 -20.57
CA GLY A 36 7.46 5.98 -21.03
C GLY A 36 8.63 5.30 -20.29
N LYS A 37 9.04 5.81 -19.13
CA LYS A 37 10.18 5.27 -18.35
C LYS A 37 9.82 4.01 -17.57
N VAL A 38 8.53 3.68 -17.48
CA VAL A 38 7.99 2.58 -16.69
C VAL A 38 6.94 1.84 -17.51
N GLU A 39 6.99 0.51 -17.49
CA GLU A 39 5.98 -0.32 -18.12
C GLU A 39 4.61 -0.14 -17.45
N PRO A 40 3.52 0.10 -18.20
CA PRO A 40 2.18 0.31 -17.63
C PRO A 40 1.73 -0.83 -16.71
N LEU A 41 2.06 -2.07 -17.06
CA LEU A 41 1.73 -3.25 -16.26
C LEU A 41 2.37 -3.20 -14.86
N SER A 42 3.61 -2.74 -14.77
CA SER A 42 4.31 -2.59 -13.49
C SER A 42 3.60 -1.59 -12.57
N ILE A 43 3.04 -0.52 -13.14
CA ILE A 43 2.28 0.49 -12.37
C ILE A 43 0.99 -0.09 -11.84
N VAL A 44 0.26 -0.86 -12.67
CA VAL A 44 -0.98 -1.51 -12.24
C VAL A 44 -0.70 -2.44 -11.06
N ILE A 45 0.38 -3.23 -11.11
CA ILE A 45 0.76 -4.15 -10.03
C ILE A 45 1.11 -3.39 -8.75
N ILE A 46 1.91 -2.31 -8.85
CA ILE A 46 2.30 -1.49 -7.70
C ILE A 46 1.08 -0.77 -7.09
N ALA A 47 0.08 -0.43 -7.89
CA ALA A 47 -1.13 0.23 -7.45
C ALA A 47 -2.12 -0.70 -6.70
N ILE A 48 -1.95 -2.03 -6.80
CA ILE A 48 -2.88 -3.01 -6.21
C ILE A 48 -3.18 -2.73 -4.72
N PRO A 49 -2.21 -2.51 -3.82
CA PRO A 49 -2.50 -2.25 -2.42
C PRO A 49 -3.33 -0.97 -2.20
N GLY A 50 -3.06 0.07 -3.00
CA GLY A 50 -3.80 1.34 -2.97
C GLY A 50 -5.24 1.20 -3.49
N ILE A 51 -5.45 0.40 -4.52
CA ILE A 51 -6.79 0.09 -5.02
C ILE A 51 -7.55 -0.77 -4.00
N LEU A 52 -6.87 -1.75 -3.40
CA LEU A 52 -7.46 -2.65 -2.41
C LEU A 52 -7.92 -1.88 -1.17
N ILE A 53 -7.10 -0.98 -0.63
CA ILE A 53 -7.48 -0.16 0.53
C ILE A 53 -8.61 0.81 0.21
N ALA A 54 -8.68 1.33 -1.02
CA ALA A 54 -9.77 2.20 -1.46
C ALA A 54 -11.11 1.44 -1.54
N ILE A 55 -11.11 0.24 -2.14
CA ILE A 55 -12.29 -0.62 -2.22
C ILE A 55 -12.73 -1.07 -0.83
N LEU A 56 -11.78 -1.58 -0.03
CA LEU A 56 -12.08 -2.05 1.33
C LEU A 56 -12.55 -0.90 2.22
N GLY A 57 -11.94 0.28 2.12
CA GLY A 57 -12.32 1.48 2.86
C GLY A 57 -13.72 1.98 2.53
N ALA A 58 -14.17 1.79 1.27
CA ALA A 58 -15.54 2.11 0.88
C ALA A 58 -16.57 1.04 1.32
N SER A 59 -16.13 -0.20 1.55
CA SER A 59 -17.01 -1.33 1.88
C SER A 59 -17.12 -1.65 3.38
N MET A 60 -16.11 -1.29 4.18
CA MET A 60 -15.99 -1.64 5.59
C MET A 60 -16.44 -0.47 6.49
N GLU A 61 -16.81 -0.79 7.73
CA GLU A 61 -17.27 0.22 8.69
C GLU A 61 -16.17 1.20 9.11
N THR A 62 -14.90 0.75 9.13
CA THR A 62 -13.77 1.58 9.54
C THR A 62 -12.58 1.46 8.60
N TRP A 63 -11.87 2.58 8.42
CA TRP A 63 -10.61 2.64 7.65
C TRP A 63 -9.48 1.82 8.29
N VAL A 64 -9.53 1.66 9.62
CA VAL A 64 -8.60 0.80 10.36
C VAL A 64 -8.78 -0.66 9.95
N GLN A 65 -10.03 -1.12 9.92
CA GLN A 65 -10.38 -2.47 9.47
C GLN A 65 -9.94 -2.69 8.02
N ALA A 66 -10.24 -1.75 7.12
CA ALA A 66 -9.81 -1.82 5.72
C ALA A 66 -8.28 -1.95 5.58
N GLY A 67 -7.52 -1.19 6.37
CA GLY A 67 -6.05 -1.30 6.42
C GLY A 67 -5.57 -2.68 6.88
N ILE A 68 -6.16 -3.23 7.93
CA ILE A 68 -5.83 -4.58 8.43
C ILE A 68 -6.12 -5.64 7.36
N TYR A 69 -7.32 -5.63 6.77
CA TYR A 69 -7.68 -6.60 5.74
C TYR A 69 -6.83 -6.46 4.47
N THR A 70 -6.45 -5.23 4.10
CA THR A 70 -5.52 -5.00 2.98
C THR A 70 -4.20 -5.75 3.22
N LEU A 71 -3.66 -5.64 4.44
CA LEU A 71 -2.42 -6.30 4.84
C LEU A 71 -2.57 -7.83 4.82
N VAL A 72 -3.66 -8.36 5.38
CA VAL A 72 -3.96 -9.80 5.39
C VAL A 72 -4.07 -10.37 3.97
N VAL A 73 -4.81 -9.69 3.08
CA VAL A 73 -4.98 -10.12 1.69
C VAL A 73 -3.64 -10.11 0.95
N MET A 74 -2.87 -9.02 1.05
CA MET A 74 -1.56 -8.92 0.39
C MET A 74 -0.58 -9.97 0.91
N PHE A 75 -0.60 -10.25 2.21
CA PHE A 75 0.19 -11.32 2.80
C PHE A 75 -0.24 -12.70 2.27
N GLY A 76 -1.55 -12.96 2.19
CA GLY A 76 -2.08 -14.18 1.60
C GLY A 76 -1.66 -14.37 0.14
N LEU A 77 -1.71 -13.30 -0.67
CA LEU A 77 -1.23 -13.32 -2.06
C LEU A 77 0.28 -13.60 -2.14
N ALA A 78 1.07 -13.01 -1.24
CA ALA A 78 2.51 -13.27 -1.17
C ALA A 78 2.81 -14.73 -0.81
N LEU A 79 2.07 -15.31 0.14
CA LEU A 79 2.19 -16.74 0.48
C LEU A 79 1.81 -17.64 -0.68
N LEU A 80 0.70 -17.35 -1.36
CA LEU A 80 0.29 -18.09 -2.55
C LEU A 80 1.35 -18.01 -3.65
N ALA A 81 1.89 -16.82 -3.91
CA ALA A 81 2.97 -16.64 -4.87
C ALA A 81 4.22 -17.44 -4.47
N LEU A 82 4.58 -17.47 -3.19
CA LEU A 82 5.70 -18.26 -2.68
C LEU A 82 5.48 -19.77 -2.89
N VAL A 83 4.29 -20.28 -2.56
CA VAL A 83 3.95 -21.70 -2.75
C VAL A 83 3.95 -22.07 -4.22
N LEU A 84 3.31 -21.27 -5.07
CA LEU A 84 3.23 -21.52 -6.52
C LEU A 84 4.61 -21.46 -7.18
N THR A 85 5.46 -20.51 -6.78
CA THR A 85 6.83 -20.42 -7.30
C THR A 85 7.70 -21.58 -6.80
N GLY A 86 7.54 -22.01 -5.54
CA GLY A 86 8.21 -23.19 -4.99
C GLY A 86 7.83 -24.47 -5.72
N ILE A 87 6.53 -24.69 -5.94
CA ILE A 87 6.01 -25.83 -6.72
C ILE A 87 6.51 -25.78 -8.16
N ARG A 88 6.43 -24.62 -8.82
CA ARG A 88 6.86 -24.48 -10.22
C ARG A 88 8.32 -24.89 -10.40
N LYS A 89 9.21 -24.46 -9.49
CA LYS A 89 10.65 -24.81 -9.51
C LYS A 89 10.94 -26.28 -9.19
N LEU A 90 9.98 -27.03 -8.66
CA LEU A 90 10.13 -28.47 -8.43
C LEU A 90 9.93 -29.29 -9.72
N PHE A 91 9.14 -28.77 -10.66
CA PHE A 91 8.74 -29.47 -11.88
C PHE A 91 9.33 -28.89 -13.17
N ILE A 92 9.77 -27.63 -13.14
CA ILE A 92 10.42 -26.90 -14.25
C ILE A 92 11.77 -26.39 -13.76
#